data_AF-A0A4R0P7V0-F1
#
_entry.id   AF-A0A4R0P7V0-F1
#
_cell.length_a   1.000
_cell.length_b   1.000
_cell.length_c   1.000
_cell.angle_alpha   90.00
_cell.angle_beta   90.00
_cell.angle_gamma   90.00
#
_symmetry.space_group_name_H-M   'P 1'
#
loop_
_entity.id
_entity.type
_entity.pdbx_description
1 polymer ?
#
loop_
_entity_poly.entity_id
_entity_poly.type
_entity_poly.pdbx_seq_one_letter_code
_entity_poly.pdbx_strand_id
1 'polypeptide(L)'
;MLLDSPWSLPAAALVIGSVIGFVARRNHFCTMAALERHWYASDSRGLRAWILAAAVALILSQAMQVVGWIDVSSSFYLAEPLPIAGVIIGGVMFGIGMALVGTCGFGAVIRLGGGNLRALVVLTGIALAALAAQRGVTGHLRVAVLDPLSIDLSAYGGQSLGALLSSATGLALTPYLAAVISAAMLYWVFRDRAFRMDREKIAAGAVIGAGIAAGWLVTSMAAQRLLEPVQLEAGSFVAPLGDTMLQIITVTGALPDYGVGLVIGVFLGAAACAWTSNDMRWEACDDARELGRHLTGAFLMGTGGIFALGCTIGQGVSAVSVMAVSAPLAWISIAFGARIGLAYLLEGSPFAFMRSHASAGHPAE
;
A
#
# COMPACT_ATOMS: atom_id res chain seq x y z
N MET A 1 5.79 -8.42 30.71
CA MET A 1 5.19 -7.30 31.46
C MET A 1 4.87 -6.08 30.58
N LEU A 2 5.81 -5.48 29.84
CA LEU A 2 5.49 -4.39 28.88
C LEU A 2 4.77 -4.86 27.60
N LEU A 3 4.97 -6.11 27.19
CA LEU A 3 4.32 -6.73 26.02
C LEU A 3 2.93 -7.33 26.31
N ASP A 4 2.48 -7.30 27.57
CA ASP A 4 1.17 -7.83 27.98
C ASP A 4 0.12 -6.72 28.10
N SER A 5 0.55 -5.46 27.98
CA SER A 5 -0.35 -4.32 27.92
C SER A 5 -0.94 -4.21 26.51
N PRO A 6 -2.25 -4.01 26.36
CA PRO A 6 -2.86 -3.86 25.05
C PRO A 6 -2.46 -2.56 24.32
N TRP A 7 -1.79 -1.63 25.00
CA TRP A 7 -1.14 -0.47 24.38
C TRP A 7 0.18 -0.79 23.67
N SER A 8 0.77 -1.96 23.91
CA SER A 8 2.06 -2.34 23.33
C SER A 8 2.01 -2.43 21.80
N LEU A 9 0.88 -2.91 21.25
CA LEU A 9 0.65 -3.06 19.83
C LEU A 9 0.62 -1.72 19.06
N PRO A 10 -0.27 -0.76 19.40
CA PRO A 10 -0.27 0.54 18.73
C PRO A 10 1.00 1.35 19.01
N ALA A 11 1.64 1.18 20.17
CA ALA A 11 2.91 1.84 20.47
C ALA A 11 4.06 1.32 19.60
N ALA A 12 4.16 0.00 19.40
CA ALA A 12 5.14 -0.59 18.49
C ALA A 12 4.89 -0.14 17.05
N ALA A 13 3.63 -0.11 16.62
CA ALA A 13 3.23 0.39 15.30
C ALA A 13 3.60 1.88 15.12
N LEU A 14 3.44 2.69 16.17
CA LEU A 14 3.83 4.10 16.16
C LEU A 14 5.33 4.28 15.97
N VAL A 15 6.16 3.48 16.64
CA VAL A 15 7.63 3.53 16.46
C VAL A 15 8.02 3.12 15.04
N ILE A 16 7.49 1.99 14.56
CA ILE A 16 7.74 1.49 13.19
C ILE A 16 7.29 2.54 12.16
N GLY A 17 6.07 3.04 12.31
CA GLY A 17 5.49 4.07 11.46
C GLY A 17 6.32 5.35 11.45
N SER A 18 6.82 5.79 12.60
CA SER A 18 7.67 7.00 12.70
C SER A 18 8.95 6.86 11.90
N VAL A 19 9.61 5.71 11.97
CA VAL A 19 10.81 5.44 11.15
C VAL A 19 10.46 5.42 9.67
N ILE A 20 9.40 4.71 9.29
CA ILE A 20 8.93 4.62 7.90
C ILE A 20 8.60 6.02 7.36
N GLY A 21 7.82 6.81 8.09
CA GLY A 21 7.38 8.15 7.69
C GLY A 21 8.54 9.14 7.54
N PHE A 22 9.50 9.10 8.46
CA PHE A 22 10.70 9.93 8.40
C PHE A 22 11.53 9.63 7.14
N VAL A 23 11.83 8.34 6.92
CA VAL A 23 12.64 7.89 5.78
C VAL A 23 11.92 8.10 4.45
N ALA A 24 10.62 7.82 4.41
CA ALA A 24 9.81 7.98 3.20
C ALA A 24 9.71 9.45 2.78
N ARG A 25 9.56 10.37 3.74
CA ARG A 25 9.57 11.81 3.43
C ARG A 25 10.93 12.27 2.92
N ARG A 26 12.00 11.96 3.64
CA ARG A 26 13.36 12.39 3.31
C ARG A 26 13.78 11.97 1.90
N ASN A 27 13.31 10.82 1.44
CA ASN A 27 13.65 10.24 0.13
C ASN A 27 12.57 10.43 -0.94
N HIS A 28 11.53 11.22 -0.67
CA HIS A 28 10.37 11.41 -1.55
C HIS A 28 9.77 10.08 -2.06
N PHE A 29 9.64 9.10 -1.15
CA PHE A 29 9.11 7.77 -1.44
C PHE A 29 7.60 7.85 -1.63
N CYS A 30 7.15 8.01 -2.87
CA CYS A 30 5.75 8.03 -3.26
C CYS A 30 5.54 7.17 -4.52
N THR A 31 4.66 6.17 -4.41
CA THR A 31 4.37 5.25 -5.52
C THR A 31 3.82 5.97 -6.75
N MET A 32 2.97 6.98 -6.54
CA MET A 32 2.40 7.75 -7.65
C MET A 32 3.48 8.51 -8.43
N ALA A 33 4.35 9.23 -7.71
CA ALA A 33 5.46 9.95 -8.32
C ALA A 33 6.48 9.00 -8.99
N ALA A 34 6.66 7.80 -8.44
CA ALA A 34 7.50 6.76 -9.04
C ALA A 34 6.94 6.25 -10.38
N LEU A 35 5.62 6.02 -10.48
CA LEU A 35 4.96 5.61 -11.73
C LEU A 35 4.97 6.72 -12.78
N GLU A 36 4.64 7.94 -12.38
CA GLU A 36 4.66 9.11 -13.25
C GLU A 36 6.04 9.36 -13.85
N ARG A 37 7.09 9.39 -13.02
CA ARG A 37 8.48 9.56 -13.48
C ARG A 37 8.95 8.41 -14.37
N HIS A 38 8.50 7.19 -14.10
CA HIS A 38 8.84 6.05 -14.93
C HIS A 38 8.24 6.18 -16.35
N TRP A 39 6.98 6.60 -16.46
CA TRP A 39 6.29 6.71 -17.75
C TRP A 39 6.62 7.98 -18.54
N TYR A 40 6.75 9.13 -17.87
CA TYR A 40 6.91 10.42 -18.56
C TYR A 40 8.33 10.99 -18.51
N ALA A 41 9.11 10.66 -17.46
CA ALA A 41 10.47 11.19 -17.27
C ALA A 41 11.57 10.14 -17.49
N SER A 42 11.22 8.90 -17.87
CA SER A 42 12.13 7.77 -18.02
C SER A 42 13.00 7.44 -16.79
N ASP A 43 12.64 7.95 -15.60
CA ASP A 43 13.35 7.73 -14.35
C ASP A 43 12.67 6.63 -13.53
N SER A 44 13.30 5.45 -13.49
CA SER A 44 12.80 4.28 -12.76
C SER A 44 13.30 4.17 -11.32
N ARG A 45 14.10 5.12 -10.80
CA ARG A 45 14.73 5.01 -9.47
C ARG A 45 13.71 4.89 -8.34
N GLY A 46 12.61 5.64 -8.41
CA GLY A 46 11.53 5.57 -7.41
C GLY A 46 10.81 4.22 -7.44
N LEU A 47 10.52 3.70 -8.64
CA LEU A 47 9.85 2.41 -8.82
C LEU A 47 10.75 1.26 -8.34
N ARG A 48 12.05 1.34 -8.61
CA ARG A 48 13.07 0.39 -8.11
C ARG A 48 13.17 0.40 -6.60
N ALA A 49 13.13 1.58 -5.96
CA ALA A 49 13.11 1.67 -4.50
C ALA A 49 11.87 1.00 -3.89
N TRP A 50 10.72 1.17 -4.55
CA TRP A 50 9.46 0.54 -4.13
C TRP A 50 9.48 -0.98 -4.30
N ILE A 51 9.98 -1.50 -5.43
CA ILE A 51 10.18 -2.95 -5.63
C ILE A 51 11.22 -3.50 -4.64
N LEU A 52 12.26 -2.74 -4.32
CA LEU A 52 13.23 -3.13 -3.29
C LEU A 52 12.57 -3.27 -1.92
N ALA A 53 11.67 -2.35 -1.55
CA ALA A 53 10.90 -2.47 -0.31
C ALA A 53 10.06 -3.74 -0.27
N ALA A 54 9.37 -4.07 -1.37
CA ALA A 54 8.62 -5.32 -1.50
C ALA A 54 9.53 -6.56 -1.44
N ALA A 55 10.70 -6.52 -2.08
CA ALA A 55 11.66 -7.63 -2.06
C ALA A 55 12.25 -7.86 -0.65
N VAL A 56 12.62 -6.79 0.06
CA VAL A 56 13.14 -6.88 1.43
C VAL A 56 12.06 -7.37 2.39
N ALA A 57 10.82 -6.87 2.27
CA ALA A 57 9.70 -7.36 3.04
C ALA A 57 9.46 -8.86 2.79
N LEU A 58 9.47 -9.30 1.52
CA LEU A 58 9.33 -10.72 1.16
C LEU A 58 10.43 -11.59 1.77
N ILE A 59 11.70 -11.21 1.62
CA ILE A 59 12.83 -12.00 2.15
C ILE A 59 12.72 -12.13 3.67
N LEU A 60 12.49 -11.03 4.38
CA LEU A 60 12.43 -11.03 5.84
C LEU A 60 11.20 -11.77 6.36
N SER A 61 10.01 -11.54 5.79
CA SER A 61 8.79 -12.24 6.20
C SER A 61 8.91 -13.75 5.99
N GLN A 62 9.45 -14.18 4.85
CA GLN A 62 9.63 -15.60 4.56
C GLN A 62 10.70 -16.24 5.44
N ALA A 63 11.81 -15.52 5.72
CA ALA A 63 12.80 -15.99 6.68
C ALA A 63 12.21 -16.18 8.09
N MET A 64 11.42 -15.21 8.57
CA MET A 64 10.76 -15.31 9.87
C MET A 64 9.69 -16.41 9.93
N GLN A 65 9.01 -16.68 8.81
CA GLN A 65 8.06 -17.79 8.71
C GLN A 65 8.76 -19.16 8.77
N VAL A 66 9.91 -19.33 8.09
CA VAL A 66 10.69 -20.58 8.14
C VAL A 66 11.23 -20.87 9.54
N VAL A 67 11.62 -19.83 10.28
CA VAL A 67 12.09 -19.97 11.68
C VAL A 67 10.90 -20.21 12.65
N GLY A 68 9.65 -20.00 12.20
CA GLY A 68 8.45 -20.16 13.01
C GLY A 68 8.16 -18.98 13.95
N TRP A 69 8.75 -17.80 13.68
CA TRP A 69 8.49 -16.59 14.46
C TRP A 69 7.17 -15.92 14.12
N ILE A 70 6.67 -16.15 12.90
CA ILE A 70 5.46 -15.53 12.38
C ILE A 70 4.59 -16.61 11.75
N ASP A 71 3.32 -16.65 12.14
CA ASP A 71 2.28 -17.35 11.41
C ASP A 71 1.42 -16.33 10.66
N VAL A 72 1.44 -16.40 9.33
CA VAL A 72 0.74 -15.47 8.43
C VAL A 72 -0.48 -16.13 7.78
N SER A 73 -0.77 -17.39 8.12
CA SER A 73 -1.85 -18.18 7.51
C SER A 73 -3.23 -17.54 7.71
N SER A 74 -3.44 -16.87 8.84
CA SER A 74 -4.66 -16.12 9.18
C SER A 74 -4.60 -14.64 8.78
N SER A 75 -3.64 -14.23 7.95
CA SER A 75 -3.54 -12.85 7.51
C SER A 75 -4.71 -12.43 6.63
N PHE A 76 -5.07 -11.15 6.74
CA PHE A 76 -6.14 -10.55 5.95
C PHE A 76 -5.93 -10.69 4.44
N TYR A 77 -4.67 -10.72 3.97
CA TYR A 77 -4.33 -10.85 2.55
C TYR A 77 -4.46 -12.28 2.01
N LEU A 78 -4.53 -13.27 2.89
CA LEU A 78 -4.71 -14.69 2.54
C LEU A 78 -6.11 -15.19 2.89
N ALA A 79 -6.99 -14.31 3.37
CA ALA A 79 -8.36 -14.63 3.78
C ALA A 79 -9.25 -14.97 2.58
N GLU A 80 -10.00 -16.06 2.70
CA GLU A 80 -10.91 -16.60 1.68
C GLU A 80 -12.36 -16.14 1.86
N PRO A 81 -13.14 -16.01 0.78
CA PRO A 81 -12.81 -16.24 -0.65
C PRO A 81 -12.10 -15.04 -1.32
N LEU A 82 -11.48 -15.24 -2.50
CA LEU A 82 -10.76 -14.17 -3.21
C LEU A 82 -11.71 -13.37 -4.11
N PRO A 83 -12.01 -12.09 -3.82
CA PRO A 83 -12.90 -11.28 -4.66
C PRO A 83 -12.15 -10.73 -5.88
N ILE A 84 -11.91 -11.56 -6.91
CA ILE A 84 -11.16 -11.18 -8.12
C ILE A 84 -11.74 -9.92 -8.78
N ALA A 85 -13.06 -9.87 -8.95
CA ALA A 85 -13.73 -8.70 -9.52
C ALA A 85 -13.50 -7.44 -8.66
N GLY A 86 -13.55 -7.58 -7.34
CA GLY A 86 -13.25 -6.50 -6.39
C GLY A 86 -11.80 -6.03 -6.48
N VAL A 87 -10.85 -6.96 -6.60
CA VAL A 87 -9.42 -6.65 -6.77
C VAL A 87 -9.17 -5.85 -8.05
N ILE A 88 -9.78 -6.25 -9.16
CA ILE A 88 -9.60 -5.57 -10.45
C ILE A 88 -10.29 -4.21 -10.46
N ILE A 89 -11.60 -4.16 -10.17
CA ILE A 89 -12.39 -2.94 -10.23
C ILE A 89 -11.89 -1.95 -9.17
N GLY A 90 -11.68 -2.43 -7.94
CA GLY A 90 -11.13 -1.65 -6.85
C GLY A 90 -9.73 -1.13 -7.16
N GLY A 91 -8.88 -1.97 -7.74
CA GLY A 91 -7.52 -1.58 -8.15
C GLY A 91 -7.53 -0.46 -9.18
N VAL A 92 -8.35 -0.59 -10.23
CA VAL A 92 -8.49 0.47 -11.25
C VAL A 92 -9.05 1.76 -10.65
N MET A 93 -10.11 1.68 -9.82
CA MET A 93 -10.65 2.84 -9.11
C MET A 93 -9.60 3.52 -8.23
N PHE A 94 -8.85 2.74 -7.45
CA PHE A 94 -7.78 3.25 -6.60
C PHE A 94 -6.68 3.93 -7.43
N GLY A 95 -6.27 3.32 -8.54
CA GLY A 95 -5.27 3.86 -9.46
C GLY A 95 -5.70 5.20 -10.07
N ILE A 96 -6.93 5.28 -10.57
CA ILE A 96 -7.49 6.53 -11.11
C ILE A 96 -7.53 7.60 -10.02
N GLY A 97 -8.03 7.27 -8.83
CA GLY A 97 -8.09 8.21 -7.72
C GLY A 97 -6.71 8.70 -7.29
N MET A 98 -5.72 7.79 -7.22
CA MET A 98 -4.33 8.12 -6.92
C MET A 98 -3.74 9.12 -7.93
N ALA A 99 -4.05 8.95 -9.21
CA ALA A 99 -3.62 9.88 -10.26
C ALA A 99 -4.36 11.23 -10.17
N LEU A 100 -5.68 11.22 -9.93
CA LEU A 100 -6.47 12.45 -9.74
C LEU A 100 -5.96 13.28 -8.57
N VAL A 101 -5.51 12.65 -7.48
CA VAL A 101 -4.95 13.34 -6.32
C VAL A 101 -3.47 13.70 -6.52
N GLY A 102 -2.72 12.92 -7.30
CA GLY A 102 -1.27 13.06 -7.44
C GLY A 102 -0.48 12.48 -6.25
N THR A 103 -1.12 11.64 -5.44
CA THR A 103 -0.49 10.85 -4.37
C THR A 103 -1.37 9.64 -4.00
N CYS A 104 -0.78 8.62 -3.37
CA CYS A 104 -1.52 7.53 -2.73
C CYS A 104 -1.84 7.85 -1.26
N GLY A 105 -2.62 6.99 -0.58
CA GLY A 105 -2.97 7.18 0.84
C GLY A 105 -1.74 7.34 1.75
N PHE A 106 -0.71 6.48 1.56
CA PHE A 106 0.57 6.60 2.27
C PHE A 106 1.26 7.95 2.02
N GLY A 107 1.35 8.38 0.76
CA GLY A 107 1.95 9.66 0.42
C GLY A 107 1.12 10.86 0.91
N ALA A 108 -0.20 10.72 1.04
CA ALA A 108 -1.06 11.75 1.62
C ALA A 108 -0.77 11.93 3.11
N VAL A 109 -0.58 10.85 3.87
CA VAL A 109 -0.14 10.93 5.29
C VAL A 109 1.21 11.65 5.41
N ILE A 110 2.17 11.29 4.55
CA ILE A 110 3.49 11.93 4.54
C ILE A 110 3.40 13.44 4.20
N ARG A 111 2.60 13.80 3.20
CA ARG A 111 2.39 15.20 2.79
C ARG A 111 1.67 16.00 3.87
N LEU A 112 0.70 15.41 4.57
CA LEU A 112 0.04 16.05 5.70
C LEU A 112 1.06 16.35 6.81
N GLY A 113 1.98 15.43 7.09
CA GLY A 113 3.11 15.70 7.99
C GLY A 113 3.99 16.88 7.55
N GLY A 114 3.90 17.33 6.29
CA GLY A 114 4.59 18.52 5.77
C GLY A 114 3.86 19.84 5.92
N GLY A 115 2.65 19.83 6.46
CA GLY A 115 1.79 21.01 6.55
C GLY A 115 0.86 21.16 5.34
N ASN A 116 0.83 20.21 4.41
CA ASN A 116 -0.07 20.28 3.27
C ASN A 116 -1.53 20.02 3.72
N LEU A 117 -2.35 21.07 3.80
CA LEU A 117 -3.77 20.98 4.22
C LEU A 117 -4.64 20.28 3.17
N ARG A 118 -4.26 20.34 1.89
CA ARG A 118 -4.94 19.57 0.82
C ARG A 118 -4.87 18.07 1.10
N ALA A 119 -3.75 17.59 1.63
CA ALA A 119 -3.61 16.19 2.05
C ALA A 119 -4.57 15.83 3.19
N LEU A 120 -4.89 16.76 4.11
CA LEU A 120 -5.89 16.54 5.15
C LEU A 120 -7.27 16.24 4.55
N VAL A 121 -7.71 17.08 3.60
CA VAL A 121 -9.00 16.90 2.92
C VAL A 121 -9.06 15.54 2.21
N VAL A 122 -7.98 15.18 1.51
CA VAL A 122 -7.87 13.89 0.84
C VAL A 122 -7.95 12.74 1.84
N LEU A 123 -7.22 12.82 2.95
CA LEU A 123 -7.23 11.77 3.97
C LEU A 123 -8.60 11.59 4.62
N THR A 124 -9.30 12.70 4.91
CA THR A 124 -10.69 12.64 5.39
C THR A 124 -11.61 12.01 4.36
N GLY A 125 -11.47 12.37 3.08
CA GLY A 125 -12.24 11.75 1.99
C GLY A 125 -11.98 10.26 1.84
N ILE A 126 -10.72 9.83 1.92
CA ILE A 126 -10.33 8.41 1.89
C ILE A 126 -10.91 7.68 3.10
N ALA A 127 -10.79 8.23 4.32
CA ALA A 127 -11.29 7.63 5.55
C ALA A 127 -12.81 7.44 5.51
N LEU A 128 -13.57 8.48 5.12
CA LEU A 128 -15.02 8.41 4.97
C LEU A 128 -15.44 7.39 3.91
N ALA A 129 -14.80 7.39 2.74
CA ALA A 129 -15.12 6.45 1.68
C ALA A 129 -14.73 5.01 2.03
N ALA A 130 -13.63 4.82 2.77
CA ALA A 130 -13.22 3.51 3.28
C ALA A 130 -14.24 2.99 4.31
N LEU A 131 -14.68 3.81 5.26
CA LEU A 131 -15.73 3.44 6.22
C LEU A 131 -17.05 3.12 5.52
N ALA A 132 -17.43 3.93 4.52
CA ALA A 132 -18.61 3.65 3.70
C ALA A 132 -18.50 2.32 2.94
N ALA A 133 -17.30 1.96 2.47
CA ALA A 133 -17.06 0.72 1.72
C ALA A 133 -16.93 -0.51 2.62
N GLN A 134 -16.56 -0.32 3.89
CA GLN A 134 -16.53 -1.38 4.89
C GLN A 134 -17.91 -1.66 5.48
N ARG A 135 -18.63 -0.61 5.91
CA ARG A 135 -19.82 -0.71 6.77
C ARG A 135 -21.04 0.06 6.27
N GLY A 136 -20.89 0.85 5.20
CA GLY A 136 -21.92 1.75 4.72
C GLY A 136 -22.47 1.38 3.34
N VAL A 137 -22.97 2.39 2.63
CA VAL A 137 -23.69 2.25 1.35
C VAL A 137 -22.85 1.57 0.28
N THR A 138 -21.57 1.95 0.13
CA THR A 138 -20.68 1.31 -0.85
C THR A 138 -20.30 -0.11 -0.44
N GLY A 139 -20.37 -0.44 0.85
CA GLY A 139 -20.24 -1.81 1.35
C GLY A 139 -21.38 -2.71 0.89
N HIS A 140 -22.63 -2.23 0.91
CA HIS A 140 -23.75 -3.00 0.35
C HIS A 140 -23.58 -3.30 -1.14
N LEU A 141 -23.05 -2.34 -1.91
CA LEU A 141 -22.75 -2.55 -3.32
C LEU A 141 -21.66 -3.61 -3.52
N ARG A 142 -20.62 -3.59 -2.68
CA ARG A 142 -19.56 -4.62 -2.69
C ARG A 142 -20.14 -6.02 -2.47
N VAL A 143 -20.94 -6.18 -1.42
CA VAL A 143 -21.53 -7.47 -1.06
C VAL A 143 -22.53 -7.96 -2.11
N ALA A 144 -23.31 -7.06 -2.71
CA ALA A 144 -24.32 -7.43 -3.69
C ALA A 144 -23.74 -7.76 -5.08
N VAL A 145 -22.64 -7.10 -5.48
CA VAL A 145 -22.13 -7.17 -6.86
C VAL A 145 -20.78 -7.87 -6.98
N LEU A 146 -19.88 -7.66 -6.01
CA LEU A 146 -18.49 -8.14 -6.10
C LEU A 146 -18.27 -9.46 -5.38
N ASP A 147 -18.88 -9.65 -4.21
CA ASP A 147 -18.72 -10.87 -3.42
C ASP A 147 -19.26 -12.14 -4.15
N PRO A 148 -20.35 -12.09 -4.95
CA PRO A 148 -20.80 -13.24 -5.76
C PRO A 148 -19.84 -13.64 -6.88
N LEU A 149 -18.92 -12.76 -7.27
CA LEU A 149 -17.88 -13.00 -8.28
C LEU A 149 -16.55 -13.42 -7.65
N SER A 150 -16.56 -13.79 -6.37
CA SER A 150 -15.38 -14.33 -5.70
C SER A 150 -15.13 -15.77 -6.12
N ILE A 151 -13.85 -16.14 -6.22
CA ILE A 151 -13.46 -17.52 -6.44
C ILE A 151 -13.00 -18.09 -5.10
N ASP A 152 -13.64 -19.19 -4.70
CA ASP A 152 -13.20 -19.95 -3.55
C ASP A 152 -12.00 -20.83 -3.94
N LEU A 153 -10.86 -20.58 -3.28
CA LEU A 153 -9.61 -21.33 -3.46
C LEU A 153 -9.35 -22.28 -2.28
N SER A 154 -10.31 -22.44 -1.37
CA SER A 154 -10.22 -23.31 -0.19
C SER A 154 -9.80 -24.75 -0.54
N ALA A 155 -10.25 -25.25 -1.69
CA ALA A 155 -9.89 -26.57 -2.21
C ALA A 155 -8.39 -26.74 -2.53
N TYR A 156 -7.62 -25.66 -2.64
CA TYR A 156 -6.19 -25.68 -3.02
C TYR A 156 -5.25 -25.25 -1.88
N GLY A 157 -5.74 -25.16 -0.64
CA GLY A 157 -4.90 -24.99 0.56
C GLY A 157 -4.48 -23.55 0.89
N GLY A 158 -5.14 -22.54 0.31
CA GLY A 158 -4.94 -21.12 0.63
C GLY A 158 -4.76 -20.20 -0.58
N GLN A 159 -4.78 -18.89 -0.36
CA GLN A 159 -4.54 -17.86 -1.39
C GLN A 159 -3.06 -17.48 -1.60
N SER A 160 -2.11 -18.17 -0.95
CA SER A 160 -0.69 -17.90 -1.18
C SER A 160 -0.19 -18.70 -2.38
N LEU A 161 0.59 -18.07 -3.26
CA LEU A 161 1.20 -18.75 -4.41
C LEU A 161 2.01 -19.99 -3.99
N GLY A 162 2.65 -19.91 -2.82
CA GLY A 162 3.42 -21.02 -2.24
C GLY A 162 2.54 -22.19 -1.78
N ALA A 163 1.40 -21.92 -1.14
CA ALA A 163 0.46 -22.96 -0.73
C ALA A 163 -0.19 -23.65 -1.94
N LEU A 164 -0.59 -22.88 -2.96
CA LEU A 164 -1.16 -23.41 -4.21
C LEU A 164 -0.19 -24.31 -4.96
N LEU A 165 1.08 -23.93 -5.02
CA LEU A 165 2.10 -24.75 -5.67
C LEU A 165 2.43 -26.00 -4.85
N SER A 166 2.44 -25.88 -3.52
CA SER A 166 2.73 -27.00 -2.62
C SER A 166 1.59 -28.03 -2.60
N SER A 167 0.33 -27.59 -2.68
CA SER A 167 -0.84 -28.48 -2.78
C SER A 167 -0.93 -29.17 -4.14
N ALA A 168 -0.57 -28.50 -5.23
CA ALA A 168 -0.55 -29.08 -6.57
C ALA A 168 0.60 -30.08 -6.80
N THR A 169 1.75 -29.90 -6.15
CA THR A 169 2.95 -30.74 -6.36
C THR A 169 3.23 -31.74 -5.24
N GLY A 170 2.60 -31.58 -4.07
CA GLY A 170 2.85 -32.42 -2.89
C GLY A 170 4.20 -32.18 -2.21
N LEU A 171 5.01 -31.20 -2.67
CA LEU A 171 6.29 -30.83 -2.08
C LEU A 171 6.20 -29.44 -1.43
N ALA A 172 6.91 -29.24 -0.30
CA ALA A 172 7.01 -27.94 0.36
C ALA A 172 7.90 -26.97 -0.45
N LEU A 173 7.35 -26.36 -1.50
CA LEU A 173 8.07 -25.49 -2.44
C LEU A 173 8.00 -23.99 -2.11
N THR A 174 7.20 -23.61 -1.10
CA THR A 174 7.02 -22.23 -0.65
C THR A 174 8.33 -21.42 -0.49
N PRO A 175 9.36 -21.89 0.25
CA PRO A 175 10.59 -21.10 0.42
C PRO A 175 11.42 -20.99 -0.87
N TYR A 176 11.38 -21.99 -1.75
CA TYR A 176 12.07 -21.96 -3.04
C TYR A 176 11.41 -20.96 -3.99
N LEU A 177 10.07 -20.94 -4.03
CA LEU A 177 9.32 -19.97 -4.82
C LEU A 177 9.58 -18.55 -4.33
N ALA A 178 9.56 -18.33 -3.02
CA ALA A 178 9.94 -17.05 -2.42
C ALA A 178 11.35 -16.62 -2.86
N ALA A 179 12.33 -17.53 -2.79
CA ALA A 179 13.70 -17.23 -3.20
C ALA A 179 13.79 -16.85 -4.70
N VAL A 180 13.07 -17.55 -5.57
CA VAL A 180 13.03 -17.24 -7.02
C VAL A 180 12.40 -15.87 -7.27
N ILE A 181 11.26 -15.56 -6.64
CA ILE A 181 10.58 -14.27 -6.79
C ILE A 181 11.46 -13.14 -6.26
N SER A 182 12.01 -13.29 -5.06
CA SER A 182 12.94 -12.31 -4.48
C SER A 182 14.17 -12.10 -5.35
N ALA A 183 14.78 -13.17 -5.87
CA ALA A 183 15.94 -13.07 -6.76
C ALA A 183 15.60 -12.33 -8.06
N ALA A 184 14.43 -12.61 -8.66
CA ALA A 184 13.97 -11.90 -9.86
C ALA A 184 13.76 -10.40 -9.60
N MET A 185 13.13 -10.06 -8.47
CA MET A 185 12.94 -8.65 -8.06
C MET A 185 14.28 -7.94 -7.83
N LEU A 186 15.19 -8.55 -7.07
CA LEU A 186 16.52 -7.99 -6.79
C LEU A 186 17.34 -7.85 -8.07
N TYR A 187 17.31 -8.84 -8.96
CA TYR A 187 17.98 -8.78 -10.26
C TYR A 187 17.47 -7.58 -11.07
N TRP A 188 16.15 -7.42 -11.18
CA TRP A 188 15.57 -6.30 -11.91
C TRP A 188 15.97 -4.95 -11.28
N VAL A 189 15.91 -4.83 -9.95
CA VAL A 189 16.23 -3.62 -9.17
C VAL A 189 17.71 -3.23 -9.24
N PHE A 190 18.63 -4.19 -9.21
CA PHE A 190 20.06 -3.92 -9.24
C PHE A 190 20.67 -3.96 -10.64
N ARG A 191 19.92 -4.33 -11.69
CA ARG A 191 20.39 -4.29 -13.08
C ARG A 191 20.75 -2.88 -13.56
N ASP A 192 20.00 -1.86 -13.15
CA ASP A 192 20.23 -0.47 -13.57
C ASP A 192 21.40 0.19 -12.83
N ARG A 193 22.25 0.89 -13.57
CA ARG A 193 23.44 1.53 -13.00
C ARG A 193 23.09 2.77 -12.17
N ALA A 194 22.10 3.55 -12.60
CA ALA A 194 21.74 4.80 -11.93
C ALA A 194 21.14 4.52 -10.55
N PHE A 195 20.33 3.47 -10.42
CA PHE A 195 19.81 3.05 -9.12
C PHE A 195 20.91 2.55 -8.16
N ARG A 196 21.92 1.81 -8.65
CA ARG A 196 23.04 1.35 -7.80
C ARG A 196 23.84 2.50 -7.18
N MET A 197 23.86 3.66 -7.82
CA MET A 197 24.54 4.85 -7.31
C MET A 197 23.68 5.65 -6.31
N ASP A 198 22.35 5.49 -6.35
CA ASP A 198 21.38 6.18 -5.48
C ASP A 198 21.24 5.46 -4.14
N ARG A 199 22.26 5.59 -3.28
CA ARG A 199 22.34 4.91 -1.97
C ARG A 199 21.19 5.28 -1.04
N GLU A 200 20.68 6.50 -1.13
CA GLU A 200 19.61 7.00 -0.28
C GLU A 200 18.30 6.26 -0.57
N LYS A 201 17.94 6.08 -1.85
CA LYS A 201 16.75 5.29 -2.22
C LYS A 201 16.89 3.81 -1.94
N ILE A 202 18.10 3.25 -2.03
CA ILE A 202 18.35 1.86 -1.62
C ILE A 202 18.08 1.72 -0.12
N ALA A 203 18.65 2.61 0.69
CA ALA A 203 18.43 2.62 2.13
C ALA A 203 16.94 2.83 2.46
N ALA A 204 16.25 3.72 1.75
CA ALA A 204 14.82 3.96 1.95
C ALA A 204 13.98 2.72 1.66
N GLY A 205 14.21 2.06 0.52
CA GLY A 205 13.52 0.82 0.17
C GLY A 205 13.77 -0.27 1.21
N ALA A 206 15.03 -0.45 1.64
CA ALA A 206 15.38 -1.44 2.65
C ALA A 206 14.73 -1.18 4.02
N VAL A 207 14.76 0.06 4.50
CA VAL A 207 14.16 0.43 5.80
C VAL A 207 12.64 0.29 5.77
N ILE A 208 11.98 0.72 4.69
CA ILE A 208 10.53 0.58 4.55
C ILE A 208 10.14 -0.91 4.48
N GLY A 209 10.85 -1.71 3.69
CA GLY A 209 10.63 -3.16 3.61
C GLY A 209 10.84 -3.87 4.95
N ALA A 210 11.91 -3.52 5.67
CA ALA A 210 12.17 -4.03 7.02
C ALA A 210 11.11 -3.60 8.03
N GLY A 211 10.58 -2.38 7.92
CA GLY A 211 9.49 -1.90 8.75
C GLY A 211 8.19 -2.68 8.54
N ILE A 212 7.85 -3.02 7.29
CA ILE A 212 6.71 -3.89 6.97
C ILE A 212 6.92 -5.29 7.53
N ALA A 213 8.12 -5.87 7.39
CA ALA A 213 8.45 -7.16 7.98
C ALA A 213 8.34 -7.14 9.52
N ALA A 214 8.83 -6.07 10.17
CA ALA A 214 8.67 -5.87 11.61
C ALA A 214 7.19 -5.74 12.01
N GLY A 215 6.36 -5.16 11.15
CA GLY A 215 4.90 -5.13 11.32
C GLY A 215 4.29 -6.52 11.47
N TRP A 216 4.65 -7.45 10.57
CA TRP A 216 4.23 -8.86 10.67
C TRP A 216 4.69 -9.52 11.96
N LEU A 217 5.92 -9.24 12.39
CA LEU A 217 6.46 -9.80 13.64
C LEU A 217 5.66 -9.31 14.84
N VAL A 218 5.40 -8.01 14.91
CA VAL A 218 4.66 -7.39 16.02
C VAL A 218 3.21 -7.88 16.05
N THR A 219 2.51 -7.90 14.91
CA THR A 219 1.11 -8.35 14.87
C THR A 219 0.97 -9.84 15.13
N SER A 220 1.89 -10.69 14.66
CA SER A 220 1.86 -12.13 14.94
C SER A 220 2.19 -12.44 16.40
N MET A 221 3.19 -11.78 16.99
CA MET A 221 3.48 -11.90 18.43
C MET A 221 2.31 -11.42 19.30
N ALA A 222 1.65 -10.34 18.89
CA ALA A 222 0.48 -9.81 19.57
C ALA A 222 -0.71 -10.80 19.48
N ALA A 223 -0.98 -11.35 18.29
CA ALA A 223 -2.06 -12.31 18.07
C ALA A 223 -1.91 -13.59 18.92
N GLN A 224 -0.68 -14.01 19.24
CA GLN A 224 -0.42 -15.17 20.10
C GLN A 224 -0.56 -14.87 21.60
N ARG A 225 -0.45 -13.60 22.01
CA ARG A 225 -0.36 -13.20 23.43
C ARG A 225 -1.61 -12.49 23.94
N LEU A 226 -2.29 -11.72 23.10
CA LEU A 226 -3.53 -11.04 23.45
C LEU A 226 -4.71 -12.01 23.32
N LEU A 227 -5.61 -11.97 24.30
CA LEU A 227 -6.87 -12.75 24.27
C LEU A 227 -7.91 -12.16 23.31
N GLU A 228 -7.74 -10.91 22.87
CA GLU A 228 -8.61 -10.27 21.90
C GLU A 228 -8.13 -10.55 20.46
N PRO A 229 -9.06 -10.70 19.48
CA PRO A 229 -8.69 -10.99 18.10
C PRO A 229 -7.92 -9.80 17.49
N VAL A 230 -6.61 -10.00 17.28
CA VAL A 230 -5.76 -9.04 16.57
C VAL A 230 -5.78 -9.36 15.07
N GLN A 231 -6.11 -8.36 14.25
CA GLN A 231 -6.03 -8.52 12.80
C GLN A 231 -4.56 -8.52 12.37
N LEU A 232 -4.14 -9.59 11.68
CA LEU A 232 -2.79 -9.70 11.13
C LEU A 232 -2.65 -8.82 9.88
N GLU A 233 -2.04 -7.67 10.09
CA GLU A 233 -1.66 -6.71 9.05
C GLU A 233 -0.24 -6.19 9.28
N ALA A 234 0.44 -5.75 8.22
CA ALA A 234 1.78 -5.18 8.31
C ALA A 234 1.84 -3.70 7.94
N GLY A 235 1.14 -3.31 6.88
CA GLY A 235 1.01 -1.91 6.53
C GLY A 235 -0.01 -1.68 5.42
N SER A 236 -1.01 -0.86 5.73
CA SER A 236 -2.05 -0.39 4.80
C SER A 236 -2.43 1.05 5.17
N PHE A 237 -2.86 1.84 4.20
CA PHE A 237 -3.17 3.26 4.36
C PHE A 237 -4.51 3.62 3.74
N VAL A 238 -5.49 2.72 3.92
CA VAL A 238 -6.90 2.94 3.50
C VAL A 238 -7.81 2.57 4.67
N ALA A 239 -7.91 1.28 5.02
CA ALA A 239 -8.71 0.84 6.16
C ALA A 239 -8.28 1.52 7.48
N PRO A 240 -6.97 1.53 7.85
CA PRO A 240 -6.53 2.21 9.06
C PRO A 240 -6.82 3.72 9.13
N LEU A 241 -6.98 4.40 8.00
CA LEU A 241 -7.41 5.81 7.99
C LEU A 241 -8.86 5.94 8.45
N GLY A 242 -9.72 5.04 8.00
CA GLY A 242 -11.11 4.93 8.46
C GLY A 242 -11.19 4.59 9.95
N ASP A 243 -10.40 3.61 10.40
CA ASP A 243 -10.36 3.20 11.81
C ASP A 243 -9.79 4.32 12.70
N THR A 244 -8.80 5.07 12.22
CA THR A 244 -8.29 6.27 12.93
C THR A 244 -9.39 7.31 13.10
N MET A 245 -10.17 7.56 12.03
CA MET A 245 -11.28 8.51 12.09
C MET A 245 -12.38 8.03 13.04
N LEU A 246 -12.71 6.74 13.03
CA LEU A 246 -13.69 6.16 13.95
C LEU A 246 -13.22 6.27 15.39
N GLN A 247 -11.95 5.97 15.67
CA GLN A 247 -11.36 6.06 17.01
C GLN A 247 -11.47 7.47 17.59
N ILE A 248 -11.29 8.51 16.76
CA ILE A 248 -11.47 9.92 17.14
C ILE A 248 -12.94 10.23 17.46
N ILE A 249 -13.89 9.67 16.70
CA ILE A 249 -15.32 9.96 16.82
C ILE A 249 -15.95 9.22 18.01
N THR A 250 -15.66 7.93 18.17
CA THR A 250 -16.47 7.07 19.03
C THR A 250 -15.90 6.86 20.43
N VAL A 251 -14.58 6.99 20.65
CA VAL A 251 -13.86 6.76 21.92
C VAL A 251 -14.65 5.87 22.91
N THR A 252 -15.02 4.66 22.47
CA THR A 252 -15.96 3.78 23.20
C THR A 252 -15.27 2.86 24.19
N GLY A 253 -13.96 3.06 24.43
CA GLY A 253 -13.15 2.19 25.29
C GLY A 253 -12.42 1.06 24.56
N ALA A 254 -12.60 0.91 23.24
CA ALA A 254 -11.77 0.04 22.41
C ALA A 254 -10.39 0.68 22.17
N LEU A 255 -9.33 -0.10 22.29
CA LEU A 255 -7.96 0.38 22.09
C LEU A 255 -7.63 0.50 20.60
N PRO A 256 -6.76 1.45 20.22
CA PRO A 256 -6.33 1.59 18.83
C PRO A 256 -5.63 0.31 18.36
N ASP A 257 -5.94 -0.11 17.14
CA ASP A 257 -5.27 -1.24 16.50
C ASP A 257 -3.86 -0.87 16.02
N TYR A 258 -3.16 -1.87 15.46
CA TYR A 258 -1.85 -1.69 14.87
C TYR A 258 -1.88 -0.65 13.74
N GLY A 259 -2.85 -0.72 12.84
CA GLY A 259 -2.99 0.18 11.69
C GLY A 259 -3.09 1.65 12.09
N VAL A 260 -3.91 1.98 13.09
CA VAL A 260 -4.06 3.35 13.63
C VAL A 260 -2.72 3.84 14.18
N GLY A 261 -2.03 3.00 14.97
CA GLY A 261 -0.70 3.33 15.48
C GLY A 261 0.31 3.57 14.36
N LEU A 262 0.26 2.76 13.30
CA LEU A 262 1.14 2.90 12.12
C LEU A 262 0.86 4.20 11.36
N VAL A 263 -0.41 4.56 11.12
CA VAL A 263 -0.79 5.82 10.45
C VAL A 263 -0.30 7.03 11.24
N ILE A 264 -0.56 7.06 12.55
CA ILE A 264 -0.13 8.15 13.44
C ILE A 264 1.40 8.20 13.47
N GLY A 265 2.07 7.05 13.57
CA GLY A 265 3.52 6.95 13.49
C GLY A 265 4.06 7.56 12.20
N VAL A 266 3.53 7.17 11.03
CA VAL A 266 3.97 7.71 9.73
C VAL A 266 3.78 9.22 9.66
N PHE A 267 2.66 9.74 10.16
CA PHE A 267 2.43 11.18 10.26
C PHE A 267 3.49 11.88 11.13
N LEU A 268 3.74 11.37 12.35
CA LEU A 268 4.71 11.94 13.28
C LEU A 268 6.14 11.87 12.73
N GLY A 269 6.53 10.75 12.12
CA GLY A 269 7.81 10.59 11.46
C GLY A 269 8.00 11.57 10.30
N ALA A 270 6.99 11.72 9.47
CA ALA A 270 7.00 12.69 8.39
C ALA A 270 7.05 14.13 8.92
N ALA A 271 6.34 14.45 10.01
CA ALA A 271 6.38 15.76 10.67
C ALA A 271 7.75 16.07 11.29
N ALA A 272 8.38 15.10 11.95
CA ALA A 272 9.75 15.24 12.47
C ALA A 272 10.76 15.50 11.35
N CYS A 273 10.62 14.82 10.21
CA CYS A 273 11.42 15.09 9.02
C CYS A 273 11.15 16.50 8.44
N ALA A 274 9.90 16.98 8.45
CA ALA A 274 9.55 18.36 8.06
C ALA A 274 10.32 19.37 8.89
N TRP A 275 10.26 19.18 10.20
CA TRP A 275 10.71 20.14 11.17
C TRP A 275 12.24 20.22 11.16
N THR A 276 12.90 19.06 11.10
CA THR A 276 14.37 18.98 10.98
C THR A 276 14.89 19.53 9.66
N SER A 277 14.09 19.50 8.59
CA SER A 277 14.47 20.04 7.28
C SER A 277 14.04 21.50 7.06
N ASN A 278 13.32 22.11 8.02
CA ASN A 278 12.68 23.43 7.90
C ASN A 278 11.76 23.59 6.68
N ASP A 279 11.17 22.50 6.21
CA ASP A 279 10.30 22.44 5.01
C ASP A 279 8.81 22.34 5.36
N MET A 280 8.42 22.80 6.55
CA MET A 280 7.02 22.79 6.96
C MET A 280 6.30 24.01 6.39
N ARG A 281 5.32 23.78 5.51
CA ARG A 281 4.56 24.85 4.84
C ARG A 281 3.08 24.52 4.88
N TRP A 282 2.29 25.45 5.40
CA TRP A 282 0.83 25.34 5.42
C TRP A 282 0.27 25.72 4.05
N GLU A 283 0.02 24.72 3.21
CA GLU A 283 -0.46 24.88 1.84
C GLU A 283 -1.94 24.48 1.74
N ALA A 284 -2.81 25.42 1.39
CA ALA A 284 -4.23 25.20 1.18
C ALA A 284 -4.54 24.73 -0.26
N CYS A 285 -5.81 24.43 -0.56
CA CYS A 285 -6.25 24.21 -1.94
C CYS A 285 -6.32 25.54 -2.68
N ASP A 286 -5.79 25.58 -3.90
CA ASP A 286 -5.70 26.80 -4.69
C ASP A 286 -7.05 27.17 -5.33
N ASP A 287 -7.83 26.16 -5.76
CA ASP A 287 -9.10 26.34 -6.49
C ASP A 287 -10.19 25.32 -6.13
N ALA A 288 -11.46 25.71 -6.29
CA ALA A 288 -12.62 24.81 -6.10
C ALA A 288 -12.62 23.62 -7.08
N ARG A 289 -12.13 23.81 -8.32
CA ARG A 289 -12.00 22.74 -9.30
C ARG A 289 -10.97 21.70 -8.87
N GLU A 290 -9.87 22.17 -8.30
CA GLU A 290 -8.86 21.29 -7.73
C GLU A 290 -9.40 20.54 -6.51
N LEU A 291 -10.11 21.22 -5.61
CA LEU A 291 -10.75 20.59 -4.47
C LEU A 291 -11.72 19.49 -4.89
N GLY A 292 -12.58 19.76 -5.89
CA GLY A 292 -13.49 18.76 -6.44
C GLY A 292 -12.77 17.53 -6.98
N ARG A 293 -11.68 17.74 -7.76
CA ARG A 293 -10.83 16.65 -8.26
C ARG A 293 -10.23 15.82 -7.13
N HIS A 294 -9.71 16.46 -6.08
CA HIS A 294 -9.13 15.76 -4.92
C HIS A 294 -10.17 14.97 -4.14
N LEU A 295 -11.38 15.50 -3.95
CA LEU A 295 -12.47 14.79 -3.27
C LEU A 295 -12.95 13.58 -4.08
N THR A 296 -13.13 13.72 -5.39
CA THR A 296 -13.47 12.59 -6.26
C THR A 296 -12.36 11.53 -6.23
N GLY A 297 -11.11 11.95 -6.31
CA GLY A 297 -9.97 11.04 -6.23
C GLY A 297 -9.88 10.33 -4.87
N ALA A 298 -10.09 11.06 -3.76
CA ALA A 298 -10.12 10.51 -2.41
C ALA A 298 -11.25 9.48 -2.23
N PHE A 299 -12.44 9.75 -2.76
CA PHE A 299 -13.55 8.80 -2.73
C PHE A 299 -13.24 7.50 -3.51
N LEU A 300 -12.66 7.64 -4.71
CA LEU A 300 -12.24 6.50 -5.53
C LEU A 300 -11.12 5.69 -4.86
N MET A 301 -10.15 6.37 -4.21
CA MET A 301 -9.09 5.72 -3.44
C MET A 301 -9.61 4.99 -2.20
N GLY A 302 -10.51 5.60 -1.44
CA GLY A 302 -11.08 4.97 -0.24
C GLY A 302 -11.91 3.74 -0.59
N THR A 303 -12.89 3.89 -1.49
CA THR A 303 -13.75 2.78 -1.93
C THR A 303 -12.95 1.71 -2.67
N GLY A 304 -12.15 2.12 -3.65
CA GLY A 304 -11.33 1.22 -4.46
C GLY A 304 -10.29 0.48 -3.63
N GLY A 305 -9.69 1.14 -2.62
CA GLY A 305 -8.72 0.51 -1.74
C GLY A 305 -9.32 -0.57 -0.83
N ILE A 306 -10.58 -0.42 -0.39
CA ILE A 306 -11.28 -1.48 0.34
C ILE A 306 -11.62 -2.64 -0.60
N PHE A 307 -12.11 -2.34 -1.82
CA PHE A 307 -12.47 -3.37 -2.80
C PHE A 307 -11.24 -4.14 -3.29
N ALA A 308 -10.10 -3.45 -3.42
CA ALA A 308 -8.81 -4.02 -3.78
C ALA A 308 -8.10 -4.74 -2.63
N LEU A 309 -8.72 -4.80 -1.44
CA LEU A 309 -8.13 -5.35 -0.23
C LEU A 309 -6.80 -4.67 0.15
N GLY A 310 -6.59 -3.41 -0.24
CA GLY A 310 -5.42 -2.63 0.13
C GLY A 310 -5.04 -1.54 -0.86
N CYS A 311 -3.98 -0.81 -0.50
CA CYS A 311 -3.39 0.25 -1.30
C CYS A 311 -2.04 -0.17 -1.90
N THR A 312 -1.30 0.77 -2.50
CA THR A 312 0.04 0.48 -3.03
C THR A 312 1.05 -0.09 -2.03
N ILE A 313 0.94 0.23 -0.73
CA ILE A 313 1.79 -0.38 0.30
C ILE A 313 1.16 -1.71 0.77
N GLY A 314 -0.16 -1.72 0.99
CA GLY A 314 -0.89 -2.93 1.39
C GLY A 314 -0.75 -4.06 0.39
N GLN A 315 -1.28 -3.91 -0.81
CA GLN A 315 -1.20 -4.94 -1.85
C GLN A 315 0.19 -5.05 -2.48
N GLY A 316 0.93 -3.94 -2.55
CA GLY A 316 2.17 -3.93 -3.30
C GLY A 316 3.45 -4.23 -2.52
N VAL A 317 3.41 -4.17 -1.18
CA VAL A 317 4.54 -4.51 -0.30
C VAL A 317 4.11 -5.59 0.69
N SER A 318 3.05 -5.34 1.46
CA SER A 318 2.59 -6.28 2.50
C SER A 318 2.06 -7.58 1.90
N ALA A 319 1.16 -7.54 0.91
CA ALA A 319 0.61 -8.74 0.28
C ALA A 319 1.65 -9.49 -0.57
N VAL A 320 2.57 -8.77 -1.22
CA VAL A 320 3.73 -9.39 -1.91
C VAL A 320 4.61 -10.17 -0.92
N SER A 321 4.83 -9.64 0.29
CA SER A 321 5.68 -10.30 1.29
C SER A 321 5.17 -11.66 1.79
N VAL A 322 3.87 -11.91 1.62
CA VAL A 322 3.20 -13.18 1.96
C VAL A 322 2.84 -14.00 0.71
N MET A 323 3.29 -13.56 -0.46
CA MET A 323 3.02 -14.17 -1.77
C MET A 323 1.52 -14.35 -2.06
N ALA A 324 0.68 -13.39 -1.67
CA ALA A 324 -0.75 -13.45 -1.95
C ALA A 324 -1.00 -13.36 -3.46
N VAL A 325 -1.89 -14.22 -3.99
CA VAL A 325 -2.32 -14.21 -5.40
C VAL A 325 -2.98 -12.88 -5.78
N SER A 326 -3.61 -12.21 -4.82
CA SER A 326 -4.22 -10.88 -4.99
C SER A 326 -3.21 -9.80 -5.34
N ALA A 327 -1.96 -9.89 -4.86
CA ALA A 327 -0.94 -8.85 -4.99
C ALA A 327 -0.59 -8.47 -6.45
N PRO A 328 -0.21 -9.41 -7.34
CA PRO A 328 0.09 -9.07 -8.74
C PRO A 328 -1.14 -8.53 -9.47
N LEU A 329 -2.32 -9.09 -9.22
CA LEU A 329 -3.56 -8.65 -9.84
C LEU A 329 -3.91 -7.21 -9.43
N ALA A 330 -3.91 -6.95 -8.12
CA ALA A 330 -4.16 -5.63 -7.56
C ALA A 330 -3.16 -4.60 -8.10
N TRP A 331 -1.88 -4.93 -8.15
CA TRP A 331 -0.85 -4.01 -8.62
C TRP A 331 -1.01 -3.66 -10.10
N ILE A 332 -1.26 -4.65 -10.96
CA ILE A 332 -1.51 -4.42 -12.38
C ILE A 332 -2.74 -3.52 -12.56
N SER A 333 -3.84 -3.80 -11.85
CA SER A 333 -5.05 -2.99 -11.91
C SER A 333 -4.84 -1.55 -11.39
N ILE A 334 -4.08 -1.36 -10.30
CA ILE A 334 -3.72 -0.04 -9.79
C ILE A 334 -2.83 0.72 -10.78
N ALA A 335 -1.81 0.07 -11.35
CA ALA A 335 -0.93 0.68 -12.34
C ALA A 335 -1.72 1.07 -13.60
N PHE A 336 -2.62 0.20 -14.05
CA PHE A 336 -3.50 0.50 -15.18
C PHE A 336 -4.42 1.69 -14.91
N GLY A 337 -5.09 1.72 -13.76
CA GLY A 337 -5.91 2.86 -13.34
C GLY A 337 -5.10 4.16 -13.23
N ALA A 338 -3.89 4.09 -12.69
CA ALA A 338 -2.99 5.23 -12.59
C ALA A 338 -2.57 5.76 -13.96
N ARG A 339 -2.31 4.87 -14.93
CA ARG A 339 -1.97 5.27 -16.30
C ARG A 339 -3.15 5.99 -16.98
N ILE A 340 -4.38 5.49 -16.79
CA ILE A 340 -5.60 6.14 -17.29
C ILE A 340 -5.76 7.54 -16.67
N GLY A 341 -5.65 7.65 -15.35
CA GLY A 341 -5.80 8.92 -14.65
C GLY A 341 -4.73 9.94 -15.06
N LEU A 342 -3.48 9.51 -15.23
CA LEU A 342 -2.42 10.37 -15.75
C LEU A 342 -2.64 10.78 -17.20
N ALA A 343 -3.07 9.87 -18.07
CA ALA A 343 -3.41 10.20 -19.46
C ALA A 343 -4.52 11.25 -19.51
N TYR A 344 -5.54 11.10 -18.67
CA TYR A 344 -6.62 12.08 -18.58
C TYR A 344 -6.12 13.47 -18.14
N LEU A 345 -5.23 13.54 -17.15
CA LEU A 345 -4.73 14.81 -16.62
C LEU A 345 -3.69 15.49 -17.51
N LEU A 346 -2.78 14.72 -18.11
CA LEU A 346 -1.64 15.26 -18.88
C LEU A 346 -1.92 15.35 -20.38
N GLU A 347 -2.66 14.39 -20.93
CA GLU A 347 -2.90 14.26 -22.37
C GLU A 347 -4.35 14.67 -22.75
N GLY A 348 -5.20 15.02 -21.77
CA GLY A 348 -6.57 15.51 -21.98
C GLY A 348 -7.59 14.46 -22.43
N SER A 349 -7.20 13.18 -22.55
CA SER A 349 -8.13 12.09 -22.84
C SER A 349 -7.73 10.80 -22.13
N PRO A 350 -8.71 10.03 -21.60
CA PRO A 350 -8.44 8.86 -20.77
C PRO A 350 -7.77 7.70 -21.53
N PHE A 351 -7.85 7.73 -22.87
CA PHE A 351 -7.33 6.70 -23.77
C PHE A 351 -6.11 7.16 -24.59
N ALA A 352 -5.57 8.36 -24.35
CA ALA A 352 -4.43 8.83 -25.11
C ALA A 352 -3.17 7.95 -24.93
N PHE A 353 -3.06 7.23 -23.82
CA PHE A 353 -2.00 6.23 -23.64
C PHE A 353 -2.03 5.08 -24.66
N MET A 354 -3.19 4.77 -25.23
CA MET A 354 -3.31 3.75 -26.30
C MET A 354 -2.91 4.30 -27.67
N ARG A 355 -2.67 5.62 -27.80
CA ARG A 355 -2.27 6.25 -29.07
C ARG A 355 -0.76 6.26 -29.31
N SER A 356 0.07 5.65 -28.46
CA SER A 356 1.53 5.79 -28.64
C SER A 356 2.08 5.02 -29.85
N HIS A 357 2.73 5.76 -30.75
CA HIS A 357 3.69 5.34 -31.81
C HIS A 357 3.25 5.27 -33.30
N ALA A 358 2.35 6.15 -33.77
CA ALA A 358 2.17 6.33 -35.22
C ALA A 358 2.97 7.51 -35.85
N SER A 359 3.75 8.27 -35.09
CA SER A 359 4.54 9.38 -35.65
C SER A 359 5.85 9.62 -34.88
N ALA A 360 6.70 8.60 -34.84
CA ALA A 360 8.15 8.82 -34.78
C ALA A 360 8.68 8.81 -36.22
N GLY A 361 8.29 9.81 -37.00
CA GLY A 361 8.85 10.11 -38.31
C GLY A 361 9.27 11.57 -38.30
N HIS A 362 10.55 11.82 -38.05
CA HIS A 362 11.20 13.06 -38.50
C HIS A 362 11.01 13.17 -40.03
N PRO A 363 10.75 14.38 -40.53
CA PRO A 363 11.84 15.16 -41.14
C PRO A 363 11.90 16.54 -40.47
N ALA A 364 13.07 17.00 -40.02
CA ALA A 364 14.01 17.76 -40.84
C ALA A 364 13.31 18.88 -41.62
N GLU A 365 13.23 20.06 -41.01
CA GLU A 365 13.63 21.36 -41.58
C GLU A 365 13.82 22.39 -40.46
#